data_AF-A0A3D1BKN1-F1
#
_entry.id   AF-A0A3D1BKN1-F1
#
_cell.length_a   1.000
_cell.length_b   1.000
_cell.length_c   1.000
_cell.angle_alpha   90.00
_cell.angle_beta   90.00
_cell.angle_gamma   90.00
#
_symmetry.space_group_name_H-M   'P 1'
#
loop_
_entity.id
_entity.type
_entity.pdbx_description
1 polymer ?
#
loop_
_entity_poly.entity_id
_entity_poly.type
_entity_poly.pdbx_seq_one_letter_code
_entity_poly.pdbx_strand_id
1 'polypeptide(L)'
;MYIPSQRRLTSGELEFILIHEEPRKILKTGSITYYGQCYKVPDAYIGRRVWTRLKGETLFIESGKKVIAEYQIKHDRLDEPM
;
A
#
# COMPACT_ATOMS: atom_id res chain seq x y z
N MET A 1 -15.83 -29.11 -27.45
CA MET A 1 -16.00 -27.71 -27.89
C MET A 1 -15.02 -26.87 -27.08
N TYR A 2 -13.89 -26.48 -27.67
CA TYR A 2 -12.82 -25.74 -26.98
C TYR A 2 -13.23 -24.26 -26.89
N ILE A 3 -13.29 -23.72 -25.68
CA ILE A 3 -13.56 -22.30 -25.44
C ILE A 3 -12.18 -21.62 -25.36
N PRO A 4 -11.77 -20.79 -26.33
CA PRO A 4 -10.49 -20.11 -26.26
C PRO A 4 -10.49 -19.15 -25.07
N SER A 5 -9.43 -19.21 -24.25
CA SER A 5 -9.29 -18.39 -23.04
C SER A 5 -9.38 -16.91 -23.40
N GLN A 6 -10.38 -16.21 -22.86
CA GLN A 6 -10.54 -14.78 -23.11
C GLN A 6 -9.39 -13.99 -22.44
N ARG A 7 -8.69 -13.23 -23.29
CA ARG A 7 -7.82 -12.07 -23.01
C ARG A 7 -6.64 -12.28 -22.05
N ARG A 8 -5.42 -12.05 -22.56
CA ARG A 8 -4.31 -11.56 -21.73
C ARG A 8 -4.79 -10.29 -21.03
N LEU A 9 -4.83 -10.28 -19.69
CA LEU A 9 -5.05 -9.04 -18.94
C LEU A 9 -4.03 -8.00 -19.40
N THR A 10 -4.51 -6.78 -19.65
CA THR A 10 -3.64 -5.65 -19.97
C THR A 10 -2.78 -5.32 -18.75
N SER A 11 -1.59 -4.74 -18.98
CA SER A 11 -0.64 -4.42 -17.92
C SER A 11 -1.25 -3.62 -16.76
N GLY A 12 -2.17 -2.70 -17.08
CA GLY A 12 -2.87 -1.91 -16.06
C GLY A 12 -3.83 -2.71 -15.17
N GLU A 13 -4.42 -3.81 -15.67
CA GLU A 13 -5.27 -4.68 -14.83
C GLU A 13 -4.44 -5.62 -13.95
N LEU A 14 -3.26 -6.04 -14.43
CA LEU A 14 -2.29 -6.79 -13.63
C LEU A 14 -1.76 -5.94 -12.46
N GLU A 15 -1.50 -4.65 -12.69
CA GLU A 15 -1.12 -3.71 -11.62
C GLU A 15 -2.22 -3.55 -10.57
N PHE A 16 -3.49 -3.65 -10.97
CA PHE A 16 -4.63 -3.52 -10.06
C PHE A 16 -4.80 -4.72 -9.13
N ILE A 17 -4.45 -5.93 -9.59
CA ILE A 17 -4.48 -7.15 -8.76
C ILE A 17 -3.45 -7.08 -7.63
N LEU A 18 -2.35 -6.36 -7.85
CA LEU A 18 -1.25 -6.21 -6.88
C LEU A 18 -1.49 -5.09 -5.86
N ILE A 19 -2.66 -4.47 -5.86
CA ILE A 19 -2.98 -3.39 -4.93
C ILE A 19 -3.44 -3.99 -3.60
N HIS A 20 -2.66 -3.73 -2.56
CA HIS A 20 -3.01 -4.12 -1.20
C HIS A 20 -3.56 -2.92 -0.44
N GLU A 21 -4.84 -2.98 -0.09
CA GLU A 21 -5.55 -1.92 0.65
C GLU A 21 -5.92 -2.40 2.06
N GLU A 22 -5.38 -1.73 3.08
CA GLU A 22 -5.69 -2.03 4.48
C GLU A 22 -6.04 -0.77 5.29
N PRO A 23 -7.08 -0.81 6.14
CA PRO A 23 -7.36 0.29 7.05
C PRO A 23 -6.52 0.19 8.32
N ARG A 24 -5.56 1.11 8.51
CA ARG A 24 -4.72 1.21 9.71
C ARG A 24 -5.05 2.43 10.57
N LYS A 25 -4.86 2.30 11.88
CA LYS A 25 -5.02 3.42 12.82
C LYS A 25 -3.69 4.14 13.00
N ILE A 26 -3.71 5.47 12.96
CA ILE A 26 -2.55 6.29 13.26
C ILE A 26 -2.25 6.24 14.76
N LEU A 27 -1.00 5.94 15.09
CA LEU A 27 -0.51 5.93 16.46
C LEU A 27 -0.51 7.34 17.04
N LYS A 28 -0.52 7.45 18.38
CA LYS A 28 -0.43 8.76 19.08
C LYS A 28 0.84 9.55 18.73
N THR A 29 1.87 8.85 18.26
CA THR A 29 3.15 9.42 17.81
C THR A 29 3.10 10.01 16.40
N GLY A 30 1.93 10.06 15.74
CA GLY A 30 1.83 10.54 14.36
C GLY A 30 2.51 9.62 13.35
N SER A 31 2.51 8.32 13.62
CA SER A 31 3.13 7.31 12.75
C SER A 31 2.18 6.14 12.50
N ILE A 32 2.35 5.48 11.36
CA ILE A 32 1.74 4.19 11.05
C ILE A 32 2.85 3.14 10.90
N THR A 33 2.57 1.92 11.32
CA THR A 33 3.46 0.79 11.02
C THR A 33 2.85 0.02 9.85
N TYR A 34 3.65 -0.30 8.83
CA TYR A 34 3.25 -1.11 7.67
C TYR A 34 4.40 -2.05 7.29
N TYR A 35 4.14 -3.36 7.25
CA TYR A 35 5.16 -4.43 7.12
C TYR A 35 6.44 -4.20 7.94
N GLY A 36 6.29 -3.87 9.22
CA GLY A 36 7.43 -3.66 10.14
C GLY A 36 8.15 -2.32 9.99
N GLN A 37 7.87 -1.53 8.95
CA GLN A 37 8.40 -0.17 8.78
C GLN A 37 7.45 0.88 9.36
N CYS A 38 8.02 1.95 9.92
CA CYS A 38 7.26 3.06 10.50
C CYS A 38 7.28 4.28 9.57
N TYR A 39 6.10 4.71 9.15
CA TYR A 39 5.90 5.86 8.27
C TYR A 39 5.26 7.00 9.05
N LYS A 40 5.78 8.22 8.91
CA LYS A 40 5.20 9.40 9.55
C LYS A 40 3.91 9.82 8.83
N VAL A 41 3.00 10.43 9.55
CA VAL A 41 1.78 11.00 8.98
C VAL A 41 1.55 12.37 9.61
N PRO A 42 0.91 13.31 8.88
CA PRO A 42 0.67 14.65 9.43
C PRO A 42 -0.15 14.59 10.73
N ASP A 43 0.24 15.39 11.72
CA ASP A 43 -0.36 15.39 13.07
C ASP A 43 -1.88 15.62 13.07
N ALA A 44 -2.40 16.31 12.06
CA ALA A 44 -3.84 16.53 11.85
C ALA A 44 -4.67 15.23 11.76
N TYR A 45 -4.02 14.08 11.52
CA TYR A 45 -4.66 12.78 11.40
C TYR A 45 -4.35 11.82 12.57
N ILE A 46 -3.67 12.27 13.63
CA ILE A 46 -3.38 11.44 14.81
C ILE A 46 -4.67 10.84 15.39
N GLY A 47 -4.63 9.53 15.66
CA GLY A 47 -5.75 8.78 16.22
C GLY A 47 -6.87 8.45 15.24
N ARG A 48 -6.82 8.93 13.99
CA ARG A 48 -7.78 8.60 12.92
C ARG A 48 -7.42 7.26 12.26
N ARG A 49 -8.40 6.65 11.59
CA ARG A 49 -8.18 5.52 10.69
C ARG A 49 -7.90 6.05 9.29
N VAL A 50 -6.85 5.52 8.67
CA VAL A 50 -6.44 5.84 7.30
C VAL A 50 -6.33 4.55 6.51
N TRP A 51 -6.46 4.66 5.21
CA TRP A 51 -6.26 3.58 4.26
C TRP A 51 -4.81 3.59 3.81
N THR A 52 -4.15 2.45 3.88
CA THR A 52 -2.83 2.25 3.27
C THR A 52 -3.04 1.47 1.99
N ARG A 53 -2.62 2.04 0.87
CA ARG A 53 -2.70 1.44 -0.45
C ARG A 53 -1.29 1.26 -0.98
N LEU A 54 -0.86 0.01 -1.13
CA LEU A 54 0.41 -0.31 -1.77
C LEU A 54 0.16 -0.54 -3.26
N LYS A 55 0.85 0.22 -4.12
CA LYS A 55 0.87 -0.02 -5.56
C LYS A 55 2.32 -0.19 -6.01
N GLY A 56 2.72 -1.42 -6.30
CA GLY A 56 4.11 -1.76 -6.61
C GLY A 56 5.01 -1.47 -5.41
N GLU A 57 5.92 -0.51 -5.55
CA GLU A 57 6.87 -0.10 -4.52
C GLU A 57 6.45 1.18 -3.78
N THR A 58 5.32 1.77 -4.13
CA THR A 58 4.85 3.01 -3.53
C THR A 58 3.66 2.76 -2.60
N LEU A 59 3.83 3.16 -1.35
CA LEU A 59 2.81 3.19 -0.31
C LEU A 59 2.12 4.55 -0.30
N PHE A 60 0.81 4.52 -0.55
CA PHE A 60 -0.07 5.67 -0.45
C PHE A 60 -0.84 5.59 0.86
N ILE A 61 -0.87 6.68 1.61
CA ILE A 61 -1.69 6.80 2.81
C ILE A 61 -2.83 7.74 2.48
N GLU A 62 -4.05 7.24 2.55
CA GLU A 62 -5.26 7.93 2.17
C GLU A 62 -6.21 8.11 3.36
N SER A 63 -6.79 9.30 3.48
CA SER A 63 -7.82 9.60 4.47
C SER A 63 -9.01 10.22 3.75
N GLY A 64 -10.14 9.51 3.68
CA GLY A 64 -11.37 10.04 3.09
C GLY A 64 -11.22 10.45 1.63
N LYS A 65 -10.61 9.59 0.80
CA LYS A 65 -10.31 9.82 -0.63
C LYS A 65 -9.26 10.89 -0.93
N LYS A 66 -8.52 11.36 0.08
CA LYS A 66 -7.38 12.28 -0.08
C LYS A 66 -6.08 11.58 0.31
N VAL A 67 -5.10 11.59 -0.57
CA VAL A 67 -3.73 11.15 -0.26
C VAL A 67 -3.10 12.17 0.70
N ILE A 68 -2.73 11.70 1.89
CA ILE A 68 -2.12 12.54 2.94
C ILE A 68 -0.60 12.39 2.99
N ALA A 69 -0.08 11.24 2.55
CA ALA A 69 1.34 10.99 2.45
C ALA A 69 1.61 9.87 1.42
N GLU A 70 2.79 9.95 0.81
CA GLU A 70 3.30 8.97 -0.14
C GLU A 70 4.71 8.58 0.30
N TYR A 71 5.00 7.29 0.27
CA TYR A 71 6.30 6.74 0.64
C TYR A 71 6.72 5.68 -0.37
N GLN A 72 7.98 5.70 -0.79
CA GLN A 72 8.57 4.55 -1.46
C GLN A 72 8.97 3.52 -0.40
N ILE A 73 8.39 2.34 -0.47
CA ILE A 73 8.82 1.21 0.35
C ILE A 73 10.15 0.75 -0.22
N LYS A 74 11.21 0.85 0.57
CA LYS A 74 12.42 0.10 0.28
C LYS A 74 12.11 -1.34 0.62
N HIS A 75 12.00 -2.18 -0.41
CA HIS A 75 12.11 -3.62 -0.22
C HIS A 75 13.45 -3.86 0.47
N ASP A 76 13.42 -4.16 1.77
CA ASP A 76 14.51 -4.90 2.36
C ASP A 76 14.49 -6.21 1.60
N ARG A 77 15.44 -6.40 0.69
CA ARG A 77 15.57 -7.66 -0.02
C ARG A 77 15.58 -8.72 1.06
N LEU A 78 14.63 -9.65 1.00
CA LEU A 78 14.84 -11.00 1.52
C LEU A 78 15.96 -11.62 0.64
N ASP A 79 17.17 -11.06 0.73
CA ASP A 79 18.38 -11.85 0.61
C ASP A 79 18.40 -12.65 1.91
N GLU A 80 17.66 -13.76 1.95
CA GLU A 80 18.05 -14.85 2.84
C GLU A 80 19.30 -15.46 2.21
N PRO A 81 20.50 -15.32 2.82
CA PRO A 81 21.60 -16.19 2.47
C PRO A 81 21.38 -17.57 3.12
N MET A 82 21.53 -18.60 2.28
CA MET A 82 21.74 -20.03 2.54
C MET A 82 20.51 -20.93 2.72
#